data_AF-A0A0D3VCH9-F1
#
_entry.id   AF-A0A0D3VCH9-F1
#
_cell.length_a   1.000
_cell.length_b   1.000
_cell.length_c   1.000
_cell.angle_alpha   90.00
_cell.angle_beta   90.00
_cell.angle_gamma   90.00
#
_symmetry.space_group_name_H-M   'P 1'
#
loop_
_entity.id
_entity.type
_entity.pdbx_description
1 polymer ?
#
loop_
_entity_poly.entity_id
_entity_poly.type
_entity_poly.pdbx_seq_one_letter_code
_entity_poly.pdbx_strand_id
1 'polypeptide(L)'
;MKSLPYTSKFILALLCMNLLVPFELMSATGSVSSSAVPTTVQAKPAPQLDRPNEFIATPLISTPVSLQSFTVNVIQQLSVQKPFASWKEAELQYFPLGPGTRSWLVIVSENQKKDLGYLILSAKDDGSDPNESYILSEYGSAPSIPYNLTMLRQTLVQLSIIPTNFPNSINVEALYIPLLPLWKITSDTKEPIYMNALTLEVLPWGDSHFKSLSDKAIWTKEGIPSSDHSLKSSIPVSYKGEGDPYNNLLWVTAPEVPLPTNKEFTSYLKSQSSLIFTSPNRNDDYGSPFNITGFQEWSTKHQNSQDFLYVGTGLNGNRYLPLSLLRTQGEFRASPQ
;
A
#
# COMPACT_ATOMS: atom_id res chain seq x y z
N MET A 1 4.05 66.98 -19.00
CA MET A 1 4.56 65.66 -19.44
C MET A 1 5.62 65.26 -18.42
N LYS A 2 5.32 64.27 -17.57
CA LYS A 2 5.92 64.10 -16.23
C LYS A 2 6.85 62.88 -16.13
N SER A 3 8.11 63.17 -15.76
CA SER A 3 9.01 62.52 -14.79
C SER A 3 9.13 60.98 -14.68
N LEU A 4 10.37 60.48 -14.85
CA LEU A 4 10.98 59.32 -14.17
C LEU A 4 11.15 59.59 -12.64
N PRO A 5 11.81 58.73 -11.83
CA PRO A 5 11.58 57.32 -11.44
C PRO A 5 11.57 57.18 -9.90
N TYR A 6 11.30 56.00 -9.30
CA TYR A 6 11.70 55.76 -7.90
C TYR A 6 12.10 54.31 -7.64
N THR A 7 13.37 54.17 -7.28
CA THR A 7 13.98 53.10 -6.48
C THR A 7 13.42 53.07 -5.05
N SER A 8 13.40 51.91 -4.40
CA SER A 8 13.62 51.86 -2.95
C SER A 8 14.39 50.62 -2.53
N LYS A 9 15.38 50.87 -1.67
CA LYS A 9 16.36 49.98 -1.06
C LYS A 9 16.04 49.91 0.44
N PHE A 10 16.34 48.76 1.05
CA PHE A 10 16.66 48.54 2.48
C PHE A 10 15.57 48.74 3.53
N ILE A 11 15.39 47.72 4.40
CA ILE A 11 15.66 47.79 5.85
C ILE A 11 16.10 46.38 6.31
N LEU A 12 17.18 46.38 7.10
CA LEU A 12 17.85 45.26 7.75
C LEU A 12 17.57 45.34 9.27
N ALA A 13 17.73 44.19 9.96
CA ALA A 13 17.89 44.02 11.41
C ALA A 13 16.59 43.90 12.22
N LEU A 14 16.45 43.12 13.30
CA LEU A 14 17.41 42.64 14.31
C LEU A 14 16.67 41.55 15.14
N LEU A 15 17.27 40.38 15.42
CA LEU A 15 17.21 39.75 16.76
C LEU A 15 18.21 38.58 16.84
N CYS A 16 19.47 38.91 17.12
CA CYS A 16 20.38 38.01 17.83
C CYS A 16 20.51 38.54 19.27
N MET A 17 20.79 37.61 20.19
CA MET A 17 21.27 37.77 21.58
C MET A 17 20.24 37.49 22.68
N ASN A 18 20.45 36.33 23.32
CA ASN A 18 20.46 36.06 24.76
C ASN A 18 20.64 34.53 24.89
N LEU A 19 21.67 33.93 25.50
CA LEU A 19 22.67 34.38 26.47
C LEU A 19 23.95 33.52 26.34
N LEU A 20 25.11 34.18 26.41
CA LEU A 20 26.35 33.62 26.98
C LEU A 20 26.51 34.27 28.35
N VAL A 21 26.78 33.52 29.43
CA VAL A 21 28.01 33.47 30.28
C VAL A 21 27.75 32.50 31.49
N PRO A 22 28.73 32.10 32.33
CA PRO A 22 29.98 31.36 32.10
C PRO A 22 29.97 29.97 32.78
N PHE A 23 30.98 29.17 32.44
CA PHE A 23 31.39 27.95 33.12
C PHE A 23 32.28 28.31 34.32
N GLU A 24 31.92 27.90 35.55
CA GLU A 24 32.83 27.85 36.70
C GLU A 24 32.89 26.42 37.26
N LEU A 25 34.09 25.87 37.28
CA LEU A 25 34.47 24.63 37.96
C LEU A 25 34.72 24.95 39.44
N MET A 26 34.04 24.27 40.36
CA MET A 26 34.57 23.99 41.68
C MET A 26 34.01 22.67 42.23
N SER A 27 34.93 21.77 42.54
CA SER A 27 34.69 20.46 43.14
C SER A 27 34.32 20.60 44.62
N ALA A 28 33.34 19.84 45.10
CA ALA A 28 33.29 19.39 46.48
C ALA A 28 32.45 18.11 46.61
N THR A 29 33.07 17.11 47.24
CA THR A 29 32.49 15.84 47.69
C THR A 29 31.37 16.05 48.71
N GLY A 30 30.26 15.34 48.57
CA GLY A 30 29.21 15.31 49.59
C GLY A 30 28.06 14.39 49.20
N SER A 31 28.12 13.15 49.68
CA SER A 31 26.98 12.22 49.67
C SER A 31 25.86 12.76 50.55
N VAL A 32 24.71 13.10 49.96
CA VAL A 32 23.45 13.28 50.70
C VAL A 32 22.35 12.59 49.91
N SER A 33 21.83 11.51 50.49
CA SER A 33 20.59 10.88 50.09
C SER A 33 19.43 11.86 50.32
N SER A 34 18.71 12.21 49.27
CA SER A 34 17.41 12.87 49.39
C SER A 34 16.38 12.11 48.57
N SER A 35 15.41 11.52 49.28
CA SER A 35 14.22 10.87 48.74
C SER A 35 13.49 11.81 47.77
N ALA A 36 13.52 11.49 46.48
CA ALA A 36 12.65 12.10 45.49
C ALA A 36 11.42 11.20 45.31
N VAL A 37 10.25 11.75 45.62
CA VAL A 37 8.94 11.17 45.31
C VAL A 37 8.86 11.03 43.78
N PRO A 38 8.68 9.82 43.22
CA PRO A 38 8.37 9.71 41.81
C PRO A 38 6.93 10.16 41.61
N THR A 39 6.73 11.36 41.05
CA THR A 39 5.47 11.71 40.41
C THR A 39 5.36 10.85 39.16
N THR A 40 4.84 9.64 39.34
CA THR A 40 4.41 8.77 38.25
C THR A 40 3.23 9.45 37.58
N VAL A 41 3.46 10.16 36.48
CA VAL A 41 2.40 10.47 35.52
C VAL A 41 2.01 9.11 34.93
N GLN A 42 0.99 8.49 35.53
CA GLN A 42 0.32 7.34 34.91
C GLN A 42 -0.35 7.85 33.64
N ALA A 43 0.33 7.68 32.50
CA ALA A 43 -0.35 7.66 31.22
C ALA A 43 -1.40 6.55 31.31
N LYS A 44 -2.67 6.94 31.37
CA LYS A 44 -3.79 6.02 31.29
C LYS A 44 -3.57 5.16 30.04
N PRO A 45 -3.48 3.82 30.15
CA PRO A 45 -3.38 2.97 28.98
C PRO A 45 -4.55 3.30 28.06
N ALA A 46 -4.26 3.56 26.78
CA ALA A 46 -5.30 3.53 25.77
C ALA A 46 -6.09 2.22 25.96
N PRO A 47 -7.44 2.23 25.91
CA PRO A 47 -8.20 1.01 26.04
C PRO A 47 -7.67 0.01 25.01
N GLN A 48 -7.13 -1.11 25.49
CA GLN A 48 -6.84 -2.24 24.62
C GLN A 48 -8.20 -2.70 24.10
N LEU A 49 -8.50 -2.37 22.84
CA LEU A 49 -9.58 -3.03 22.12
C LEU A 49 -9.13 -4.48 21.90
N ASP A 50 -9.62 -5.36 22.76
CA ASP A 50 -9.60 -6.78 22.48
C ASP A 50 -10.36 -7.02 21.16
N ARG A 51 -9.61 -7.46 20.14
CA ARG A 51 -9.96 -7.78 18.72
C ARG A 51 -9.64 -6.69 17.68
N PRO A 52 -8.62 -6.91 16.82
CA PRO A 52 -8.33 -6.03 15.68
C PRO A 52 -9.26 -6.20 14.46
N ASN A 53 -10.06 -7.26 14.37
CA ASN A 53 -10.74 -7.65 13.11
C ASN A 53 -12.28 -7.70 13.19
N GLU A 54 -12.94 -6.88 14.01
CA GLU A 54 -14.40 -6.77 13.97
C GLU A 54 -14.89 -5.70 12.97
N PHE A 55 -15.19 -6.24 11.77
CA PHE A 55 -16.11 -5.80 10.71
C PHE A 55 -15.70 -4.75 9.68
N ILE A 56 -15.32 -5.23 8.48
CA ILE A 56 -15.80 -4.73 7.17
C ILE A 56 -16.27 -5.96 6.40
N ALA A 57 -17.53 -5.98 5.96
CA ALA A 57 -18.21 -7.09 5.31
C ALA A 57 -18.19 -8.40 6.12
N THR A 58 -19.37 -8.91 6.48
CA THR A 58 -19.47 -10.29 6.95
C THR A 58 -18.75 -11.18 5.93
N PRO A 59 -17.81 -12.05 6.33
CA PRO A 59 -17.18 -12.99 5.41
C PRO A 59 -18.27 -13.62 4.57
N LEU A 60 -18.07 -13.68 3.25
CA LEU A 60 -19.12 -14.15 2.35
C LEU A 60 -19.53 -15.56 2.76
N ILE A 61 -20.80 -15.73 3.13
CA ILE A 61 -21.41 -17.04 3.40
C ILE A 61 -21.39 -17.90 2.12
N SER A 62 -21.42 -17.26 0.94
CA SER A 62 -21.32 -17.92 -0.37
C SER A 62 -20.39 -17.17 -1.33
N THR A 63 -19.10 -17.52 -1.30
CA THR A 63 -18.13 -17.11 -2.34
C THR A 63 -18.20 -18.07 -3.53
N PRO A 64 -18.12 -17.61 -4.80
CA PRO A 64 -18.13 -18.51 -5.95
C PRO A 64 -17.08 -19.63 -5.85
N VAL A 65 -17.49 -20.88 -6.14
CA VAL A 65 -16.61 -22.07 -6.03
C VAL A 65 -15.41 -21.97 -6.98
N SER A 66 -15.61 -21.37 -8.15
CA SER A 66 -14.57 -21.07 -9.14
C SER A 66 -13.51 -20.12 -8.58
N LEU A 67 -13.90 -19.07 -7.85
CA LEU A 67 -12.97 -18.15 -7.17
C LEU A 67 -12.16 -18.89 -6.09
N GLN A 68 -12.83 -19.70 -5.27
CA GLN A 68 -12.16 -20.48 -4.22
C GLN A 68 -11.15 -21.46 -4.83
N SER A 69 -11.53 -22.17 -5.90
CA SER A 69 -10.66 -23.11 -6.60
C SER A 69 -9.43 -22.44 -7.20
N PHE A 70 -9.62 -21.26 -7.81
CA PHE A 70 -8.51 -20.47 -8.32
C PHE A 70 -7.59 -19.98 -7.21
N THR A 71 -8.16 -19.49 -6.11
CA THR A 71 -7.41 -19.05 -4.92
C THR A 71 -6.55 -20.18 -4.37
N VAL A 72 -7.12 -21.38 -4.18
CA VAL A 72 -6.39 -22.57 -3.73
C VAL A 72 -5.24 -22.93 -4.67
N ASN A 73 -5.44 -22.85 -5.99
CA ASN A 73 -4.37 -23.09 -6.96
C ASN A 73 -3.20 -22.11 -6.78
N VAL A 74 -3.49 -20.81 -6.63
CA VAL A 74 -2.46 -19.79 -6.40
C VAL A 74 -1.72 -20.03 -5.09
N ILE A 75 -2.42 -20.32 -3.99
CA ILE A 75 -1.83 -20.66 -2.69
C ILE A 75 -0.93 -21.89 -2.77
N GLN A 76 -1.35 -22.93 -3.48
CA GLN A 76 -0.53 -24.14 -3.68
C GLN A 76 0.79 -23.80 -4.38
N GLN A 77 0.77 -22.94 -5.40
CA GLN A 77 2.01 -22.53 -6.06
C GLN A 77 2.88 -21.61 -5.20
N LEU A 78 2.29 -20.68 -4.45
CA LEU A 78 3.04 -19.80 -3.55
C LEU A 78 3.69 -20.58 -2.41
N SER A 79 2.95 -21.47 -1.75
CA SER A 79 3.38 -22.17 -0.55
C SER A 79 4.51 -23.18 -0.75
N VAL A 80 4.85 -23.53 -1.99
CA VAL A 80 6.08 -24.29 -2.31
C VAL A 80 7.32 -23.42 -2.09
N GLN A 81 7.19 -22.10 -2.18
CA GLN A 81 8.30 -21.17 -2.00
C GLN A 81 8.49 -20.85 -0.51
N LYS A 82 9.74 -20.88 -0.06
CA LYS A 82 10.11 -20.69 1.36
C LYS A 82 9.45 -19.47 2.04
N PRO A 83 9.36 -18.28 1.43
CA PRO A 83 8.73 -17.12 2.07
C PRO A 83 7.23 -17.27 2.35
N PHE A 84 6.56 -18.16 1.63
CA PHE A 84 5.11 -18.39 1.75
C PHE A 84 4.81 -19.80 2.28
N ALA A 85 5.79 -20.54 2.80
CA ALA A 85 5.61 -21.94 3.20
C ALA A 85 4.49 -22.14 4.24
N SER A 86 4.28 -21.17 5.12
CA SER A 86 3.19 -21.19 6.12
C SER A 86 1.79 -21.06 5.51
N TRP A 87 1.67 -20.70 4.24
CA TRP A 87 0.38 -20.54 3.56
C TRP A 87 -0.26 -21.90 3.19
N LYS A 88 0.51 -22.99 3.23
CA LYS A 88 0.05 -24.32 2.79
C LYS A 88 -1.18 -24.81 3.55
N GLU A 89 -1.22 -24.57 4.85
CA GLU A 89 -2.29 -25.02 5.76
C GLU A 89 -3.07 -23.81 6.31
N ALA A 90 -3.01 -22.68 5.60
CA ALA A 90 -3.64 -21.44 6.06
C ALA A 90 -5.15 -21.46 5.84
N GLU A 91 -5.84 -20.75 6.72
CA GLU A 91 -7.27 -20.49 6.59
C GLU A 91 -7.50 -19.27 5.69
N LEU A 92 -8.53 -19.36 4.84
CA LEU A 92 -8.86 -18.34 3.85
C LEU A 92 -10.20 -17.68 4.19
N GLN A 93 -10.21 -16.36 4.26
CA GLN A 93 -11.42 -15.56 4.44
C GLN A 93 -11.63 -14.63 3.25
N TYR A 94 -12.85 -14.56 2.74
CA TYR A 94 -13.18 -13.86 1.51
C TYR A 94 -14.08 -12.66 1.80
N PHE A 95 -13.66 -11.48 1.34
CA PHE A 95 -14.37 -10.22 1.51
C PHE A 95 -14.58 -9.53 0.15
N PRO A 96 -15.79 -9.07 -0.15
CA PRO A 96 -16.05 -8.30 -1.37
C PRO A 96 -15.39 -6.92 -1.30
N LEU A 97 -14.85 -6.44 -2.42
CA LEU A 97 -14.30 -5.09 -2.55
C LEU A 97 -15.22 -4.24 -3.43
N GLY A 98 -16.02 -3.39 -2.79
CA GLY A 98 -16.95 -2.44 -3.41
C GLY A 98 -18.28 -3.00 -3.93
N PRO A 99 -19.23 -2.10 -4.25
CA PRO A 99 -20.55 -2.46 -4.75
C PRO A 99 -20.48 -3.06 -6.17
N GLY A 100 -21.29 -4.10 -6.42
CA GLY A 100 -21.30 -4.82 -7.71
C GLY A 100 -20.16 -5.84 -7.91
N THR A 101 -19.35 -6.07 -6.87
CA THR A 101 -18.30 -7.10 -6.71
C THR A 101 -17.60 -7.54 -7.99
N ARG A 102 -16.68 -6.68 -8.46
CA ARG A 102 -15.66 -7.04 -9.46
C ARG A 102 -14.36 -7.50 -8.83
N SER A 103 -14.22 -7.47 -7.51
CA SER A 103 -12.99 -7.86 -6.81
C SER A 103 -13.26 -8.41 -5.42
N TRP A 104 -12.35 -9.27 -4.96
CA TRP A 104 -12.38 -9.92 -3.65
C TRP A 104 -11.01 -9.82 -3.00
N LEU A 105 -11.02 -9.49 -1.70
CA LEU A 105 -9.89 -9.66 -0.81
C LEU A 105 -9.96 -11.06 -0.21
N VAL A 106 -8.87 -11.81 -0.32
CA VAL A 106 -8.67 -13.06 0.40
C VAL A 106 -7.62 -12.82 1.46
N ILE A 107 -7.99 -12.96 2.74
CA ILE A 107 -7.03 -12.96 3.84
C ILE A 107 -6.53 -14.39 4.05
N VAL A 108 -5.20 -14.52 4.13
CA VAL A 108 -4.51 -15.78 4.42
C VAL A 108 -4.03 -15.71 5.86
N SER A 109 -4.51 -16.60 6.72
CA SER A 109 -4.22 -16.54 8.15
C SER A 109 -3.88 -17.90 8.75
N GLU A 110 -3.09 -17.88 9.82
CA GLU A 110 -2.82 -19.03 10.67
C GLU A 110 -3.79 -19.00 11.86
N ASN A 111 -4.64 -20.03 11.99
CA ASN A 111 -5.62 -20.20 13.06
C ASN A 111 -6.56 -18.99 13.26
N GLN A 112 -6.85 -18.23 12.21
CA GLN A 112 -7.65 -16.97 12.24
C GLN A 112 -7.10 -15.87 13.17
N LYS A 113 -5.87 -16.02 13.67
CA LYS A 113 -5.30 -15.12 14.68
C LYS A 113 -4.13 -14.32 14.16
N LYS A 114 -3.42 -14.87 13.19
CA LYS A 114 -2.21 -14.27 12.64
C LYS A 114 -2.33 -14.20 11.13
N ASP A 115 -2.46 -13.00 10.62
CA ASP A 115 -2.48 -12.78 9.19
C ASP A 115 -1.09 -13.06 8.61
N LEU A 116 -1.03 -13.95 7.63
CA LEU A 116 0.16 -14.35 6.91
C LEU A 116 0.33 -13.53 5.63
N GLY A 117 -0.79 -13.07 5.06
CA GLY A 117 -0.83 -12.26 3.86
C GLY A 117 -2.21 -12.19 3.25
N TYR A 118 -2.27 -11.85 1.97
CA TYR A 118 -3.52 -11.66 1.25
C TYR A 118 -3.37 -11.88 -0.26
N LEU A 119 -4.50 -12.02 -0.91
CA LEU A 119 -4.66 -11.95 -2.36
C LEU A 119 -5.78 -10.96 -2.67
N ILE A 120 -5.66 -10.26 -3.80
CA ILE A 120 -6.78 -9.57 -4.43
C ILE A 120 -7.02 -10.24 -5.78
N LEU A 121 -8.22 -10.76 -5.95
CA LEU A 121 -8.69 -11.35 -7.19
C LEU A 121 -9.75 -10.45 -7.80
N SER A 122 -9.72 -10.28 -9.11
CA SER A 122 -10.70 -9.45 -9.81
C SER A 122 -11.40 -10.26 -10.89
N ALA A 123 -12.70 -10.02 -11.09
CA ALA A 123 -13.44 -10.55 -12.21
C ALA A 123 -12.85 -10.00 -13.52
N LYS A 124 -12.76 -10.85 -14.54
CA LYS A 124 -12.28 -10.46 -15.86
C LYS A 124 -13.43 -9.80 -16.64
N ASP A 125 -13.26 -8.54 -17.00
CA ASP A 125 -14.24 -7.78 -17.81
C ASP A 125 -14.11 -8.07 -19.33
N ASP A 126 -14.13 -9.36 -19.71
CA ASP A 126 -14.04 -9.81 -21.11
C ASP A 126 -15.38 -10.27 -21.70
N GLY A 127 -16.49 -9.98 -21.00
CA GLY A 127 -17.83 -10.40 -21.37
C GLY A 127 -18.17 -11.85 -20.99
N SER A 128 -17.24 -12.59 -20.36
CA SER A 128 -17.56 -13.85 -19.69
C SER A 128 -18.37 -13.62 -18.40
N ASP A 129 -19.02 -14.66 -17.87
CA ASP A 129 -19.75 -14.56 -16.61
C ASP A 129 -18.78 -14.09 -15.50
N PRO A 130 -19.06 -12.97 -14.80
CA PRO A 130 -18.19 -12.45 -13.75
C PRO A 130 -17.99 -13.44 -12.58
N ASN A 131 -18.78 -14.52 -12.52
CA ASN A 131 -18.63 -15.61 -11.56
C ASN A 131 -17.76 -16.77 -12.06
N GLU A 132 -17.24 -16.72 -13.28
CA GLU A 132 -16.51 -17.83 -13.89
C GLU A 132 -15.06 -17.48 -14.25
N SER A 133 -14.75 -16.20 -14.47
CA SER A 133 -13.44 -15.75 -14.96
C SER A 133 -12.82 -14.70 -14.04
N TYR A 134 -11.65 -15.01 -13.51
CA TYR A 134 -10.94 -14.16 -12.56
C TYR A 134 -9.49 -13.94 -13.00
N ILE A 135 -8.88 -12.88 -12.48
CA ILE A 135 -7.45 -12.63 -12.54
C ILE A 135 -6.89 -12.49 -11.12
N LEU A 136 -5.65 -12.95 -10.93
CA LEU A 136 -4.85 -12.55 -9.77
C LEU A 136 -4.39 -11.11 -10.02
N SER A 137 -4.91 -10.17 -9.25
CA SER A 137 -4.62 -8.74 -9.45
C SER A 137 -3.47 -8.28 -8.57
N GLU A 138 -3.34 -8.84 -7.38
CA GLU A 138 -2.33 -8.48 -6.39
C GLU A 138 -2.22 -9.61 -5.36
N TYR A 139 -1.04 -9.78 -4.76
CA TYR A 139 -0.88 -10.58 -3.55
C TYR A 139 0.24 -10.01 -2.69
N GLY A 140 0.24 -10.33 -1.40
CA GLY A 140 1.31 -9.89 -0.53
C GLY A 140 1.36 -10.62 0.79
N SER A 141 2.48 -10.49 1.48
CA SER A 141 2.69 -11.05 2.82
C SER A 141 2.61 -9.98 3.90
N ALA A 142 2.34 -10.42 5.13
CA ALA A 142 2.49 -9.56 6.30
C ALA A 142 3.89 -8.91 6.35
N PRO A 143 4.01 -7.65 6.85
CA PRO A 143 2.94 -6.84 7.43
C PRO A 143 2.14 -6.00 6.42
N SER A 144 2.35 -6.14 5.11
CA SER A 144 1.79 -5.26 4.07
C SER A 144 0.33 -5.58 3.69
N ILE A 145 -0.50 -5.88 4.68
CA ILE A 145 -1.90 -6.29 4.45
C ILE A 145 -2.79 -5.04 4.42
N PRO A 146 -3.52 -4.78 3.33
CA PRO A 146 -4.42 -3.63 3.25
C PRO A 146 -5.64 -3.83 4.15
N TYR A 147 -6.39 -2.75 4.35
CA TYR A 147 -7.68 -2.76 5.01
C TYR A 147 -7.63 -3.08 6.53
N ASN A 148 -6.58 -2.64 7.23
CA ASN A 148 -6.54 -2.71 8.69
C ASN A 148 -7.51 -1.67 9.32
N LEU A 149 -8.67 -2.14 9.76
CA LEU A 149 -9.70 -1.28 10.33
C LEU A 149 -9.27 -0.62 11.65
N THR A 150 -8.57 -1.34 12.53
CA THR A 150 -8.09 -0.76 13.79
C THR A 150 -7.19 0.44 13.53
N MET A 151 -6.25 0.30 12.60
CA MET A 151 -5.36 1.39 12.20
C MET A 151 -6.13 2.52 11.54
N LEU A 152 -7.09 2.21 10.64
CA LEU A 152 -7.97 3.23 10.06
C LEU A 152 -8.70 4.02 11.15
N ARG A 153 -9.34 3.35 12.12
CA ARG A 153 -10.09 4.03 13.19
C ARG A 153 -9.20 4.96 13.99
N GLN A 154 -8.00 4.50 14.34
CA GLN A 154 -7.02 5.30 15.06
C GLN A 154 -6.60 6.53 14.26
N THR A 155 -6.29 6.36 12.96
CA THR A 155 -5.93 7.45 12.07
C THR A 155 -7.07 8.46 11.89
N LEU A 156 -8.31 8.00 11.70
CA LEU A 156 -9.48 8.89 11.55
C LEU A 156 -9.70 9.76 12.80
N VAL A 157 -9.52 9.19 14.00
CA VAL A 157 -9.58 9.94 15.26
C VAL A 157 -8.42 10.93 15.36
N GLN A 158 -7.19 10.49 15.04
CA GLN A 158 -5.99 11.33 15.09
C GLN A 158 -6.09 12.53 14.15
N LEU A 159 -6.64 12.34 12.95
CA LEU A 159 -6.88 13.40 11.97
C LEU A 159 -8.12 14.25 12.30
N SER A 160 -8.81 13.96 13.41
CA SER A 160 -10.06 14.64 13.81
C SER A 160 -11.15 14.61 12.73
N ILE A 161 -11.12 13.60 11.86
CA ILE A 161 -12.15 13.37 10.84
C ILE A 161 -13.42 12.88 11.54
N ILE A 162 -13.25 12.07 12.57
CA ILE A 162 -14.30 11.47 13.40
C ILE A 162 -14.01 11.76 14.89
N PRO A 163 -15.05 11.79 15.76
CA PRO A 163 -14.85 11.85 17.20
C PRO A 163 -14.27 10.52 17.73
N THR A 164 -13.79 10.52 18.97
CA THR A 164 -13.16 9.34 19.61
C THR A 164 -14.07 8.11 19.67
N ASN A 165 -15.38 8.28 19.58
CA ASN A 165 -16.35 7.21 19.36
C ASN A 165 -16.69 7.10 17.87
N PHE A 166 -16.60 5.90 17.28
CA PHE A 166 -17.04 5.67 15.90
C PHE A 166 -18.57 5.86 15.83
N PRO A 167 -19.09 6.93 15.22
CA PRO A 167 -20.53 7.16 15.16
C PRO A 167 -21.19 6.15 14.23
N ASN A 168 -22.43 5.74 14.55
CA ASN A 168 -23.22 4.91 13.65
C ASN A 168 -23.56 5.59 12.30
N SER A 169 -23.39 6.92 12.22
CA SER A 169 -23.58 7.70 11.00
C SER A 169 -22.37 7.68 10.05
N ILE A 170 -21.31 6.93 10.39
CA ILE A 170 -20.15 6.76 9.52
C ILE A 170 -20.19 5.38 8.89
N ASN A 171 -20.16 5.35 7.57
CA ASN A 171 -20.03 4.12 6.79
C ASN A 171 -18.63 4.07 6.18
N VAL A 172 -17.99 2.90 6.28
CA VAL A 172 -16.67 2.61 5.76
C VAL A 172 -16.78 1.45 4.77
N GLU A 173 -16.37 1.71 3.53
CA GLU A 173 -16.38 0.73 2.45
C GLU A 173 -14.95 0.43 2.01
N ALA A 174 -14.61 -0.86 1.93
CA ALA A 174 -13.39 -1.32 1.27
C ALA A 174 -13.62 -1.35 -0.24
N LEU A 175 -12.79 -0.63 -0.98
CA LEU A 175 -12.83 -0.50 -2.43
C LEU A 175 -11.48 -0.87 -3.02
N TYR A 176 -11.48 -1.33 -4.27
CA TYR A 176 -10.25 -1.57 -5.01
C TYR A 176 -10.37 -1.01 -6.42
N ILE A 177 -9.31 -0.35 -6.87
CA ILE A 177 -9.02 -0.01 -8.26
C ILE A 177 -7.65 -0.64 -8.56
N PRO A 178 -7.34 -1.10 -9.79
CA PRO A 178 -6.06 -1.77 -10.05
C PRO A 178 -4.86 -0.93 -9.55
N LEU A 179 -3.96 -1.57 -8.80
CA LEU A 179 -2.82 -0.97 -8.08
C LEU A 179 -3.15 -0.14 -6.82
N LEU A 180 -4.42 0.09 -6.47
CA LEU A 180 -4.80 0.97 -5.37
C LEU A 180 -5.95 0.42 -4.51
N PRO A 181 -5.64 -0.17 -3.34
CA PRO A 181 -6.62 -0.49 -2.32
C PRO A 181 -7.06 0.77 -1.56
N LEU A 182 -8.36 0.92 -1.29
CA LEU A 182 -8.97 2.17 -0.87
C LEU A 182 -10.01 1.97 0.25
N TRP A 183 -10.06 2.92 1.16
CA TRP A 183 -11.22 3.15 2.00
C TRP A 183 -12.06 4.29 1.42
N LYS A 184 -13.38 4.10 1.34
CA LYS A 184 -14.34 5.20 1.22
C LYS A 184 -15.04 5.37 2.56
N ILE A 185 -14.93 6.57 3.13
CA ILE A 185 -15.55 6.95 4.38
C ILE A 185 -16.66 7.95 4.06
N THR A 186 -17.89 7.58 4.34
CA THR A 186 -19.06 8.45 4.15
C THR A 186 -19.68 8.83 5.49
N SER A 187 -20.26 10.02 5.54
CA SER A 187 -21.05 10.49 6.68
C SER A 187 -22.24 11.29 6.18
N ASP A 188 -23.32 11.35 6.95
CA ASP A 188 -24.57 11.99 6.54
C ASP A 188 -24.45 13.48 6.14
N THR A 189 -23.38 14.16 6.57
CA THR A 189 -23.27 15.62 6.47
C THR A 189 -22.03 16.12 5.74
N LYS A 190 -21.15 15.23 5.29
CA LYS A 190 -19.89 15.59 4.62
C LYS A 190 -19.72 14.80 3.33
N GLU A 191 -19.01 15.40 2.40
CA GLU A 191 -18.52 14.70 1.21
C GLU A 191 -17.70 13.46 1.60
N PRO A 192 -17.74 12.39 0.79
CA PRO A 192 -16.96 11.20 1.03
C PRO A 192 -15.46 11.48 1.05
N ILE A 193 -14.76 10.84 1.99
CA ILE A 193 -13.30 10.88 2.09
C ILE A 193 -12.75 9.56 1.57
N TYR A 194 -11.72 9.65 0.73
CA TYR A 194 -10.99 8.51 0.22
C TYR A 194 -9.62 8.42 0.87
N MET A 195 -9.23 7.23 1.30
CA MET A 195 -7.91 6.99 1.89
C MET A 195 -7.26 5.76 1.28
N ASN A 196 -5.93 5.80 1.12
CA ASN A 196 -5.16 4.62 0.73
C ASN A 196 -5.25 3.57 1.86
N ALA A 197 -5.67 2.35 1.54
CA ALA A 197 -5.87 1.30 2.54
C ALA A 197 -4.57 0.61 2.99
N LEU A 198 -3.42 0.95 2.40
CA LEU A 198 -2.08 0.53 2.82
C LEU A 198 -1.39 1.61 3.68
N THR A 199 -1.37 2.87 3.22
CA THR A 199 -0.63 3.95 3.89
C THR A 199 -1.49 4.76 4.86
N LEU A 200 -2.82 4.67 4.76
CA LEU A 200 -3.78 5.49 5.50
C LEU A 200 -3.61 7.00 5.25
N GLU A 201 -3.08 7.36 4.09
CA GLU A 201 -3.06 8.74 3.63
C GLU A 201 -4.40 9.11 3.02
N VAL A 202 -4.87 10.33 3.29
CA VAL A 202 -6.06 10.90 2.66
C VAL A 202 -5.71 11.27 1.21
N LEU A 203 -6.49 10.76 0.27
CA LEU A 203 -6.34 11.07 -1.14
C LEU A 203 -7.01 12.41 -1.45
N PRO A 204 -6.44 13.22 -2.36
CA PRO A 204 -6.98 14.52 -2.74
C PRO A 204 -8.18 14.39 -3.69
N TRP A 205 -9.14 13.53 -3.37
CA TRP A 205 -10.22 13.09 -4.24
C TRP A 205 -11.60 13.41 -3.68
N GLY A 206 -12.58 13.44 -4.57
CA GLY A 206 -13.99 13.26 -4.25
C GLY A 206 -14.61 12.18 -5.13
N ASP A 207 -15.92 11.96 -5.00
CA ASP A 207 -16.66 10.92 -5.73
C ASP A 207 -16.52 11.03 -7.25
N SER A 208 -16.37 12.23 -7.80
CA SER A 208 -16.18 12.45 -9.24
C SER A 208 -14.86 11.87 -9.77
N HIS A 209 -13.77 12.02 -9.01
CA HIS A 209 -12.46 11.46 -9.36
C HIS A 209 -12.51 9.93 -9.27
N PHE A 210 -13.03 9.40 -8.17
CA PHE A 210 -13.20 7.96 -7.99
C PHE A 210 -14.03 7.35 -9.12
N LYS A 211 -15.17 7.96 -9.48
CA LYS A 211 -16.01 7.49 -10.58
C LYS A 211 -15.25 7.52 -11.91
N SER A 212 -14.53 8.60 -12.21
CA SER A 212 -13.73 8.67 -13.45
C SER A 212 -12.63 7.62 -13.50
N LEU A 213 -11.99 7.28 -12.37
CA LEU A 213 -10.97 6.24 -12.35
C LEU A 213 -11.57 4.84 -12.46
N SER A 214 -12.64 4.58 -11.71
CA SER A 214 -13.34 3.30 -11.73
C SER A 214 -13.89 2.98 -13.13
N ASP A 215 -14.49 3.97 -13.80
CA ASP A 215 -15.02 3.82 -15.17
C ASP A 215 -13.92 3.55 -16.21
N LYS A 216 -12.69 4.02 -15.96
CA LYS A 216 -11.52 3.83 -16.84
C LYS A 216 -10.65 2.63 -16.45
N ALA A 217 -10.91 2.00 -15.31
CA ALA A 217 -10.06 0.96 -14.77
C ALA A 217 -10.02 -0.24 -15.72
N ILE A 218 -8.81 -0.61 -16.15
CA ILE A 218 -8.59 -1.75 -17.02
C ILE A 218 -8.46 -2.99 -16.13
N TRP A 219 -9.55 -3.72 -15.99
CA TRP A 219 -9.61 -4.94 -15.18
C TRP A 219 -9.13 -6.22 -15.89
N THR A 220 -8.69 -6.14 -17.16
CA THR A 220 -8.91 -7.26 -18.10
C THR A 220 -7.72 -7.97 -18.71
N LYS A 221 -6.48 -7.51 -18.56
CA LYS A 221 -5.39 -8.09 -19.37
C LYS A 221 -4.07 -8.32 -18.66
N GLU A 222 -3.91 -7.76 -17.46
CA GLU A 222 -2.58 -7.56 -16.91
C GLU A 222 -2.24 -8.53 -15.76
N GLY A 223 -3.09 -9.51 -15.46
CA GLY A 223 -2.90 -10.48 -14.37
C GLY A 223 -2.96 -11.93 -14.82
N ILE A 224 -2.67 -12.85 -13.90
CA ILE A 224 -2.75 -14.29 -14.16
C ILE A 224 -4.22 -14.70 -14.22
N PRO A 225 -4.72 -15.29 -15.31
CA PRO A 225 -6.13 -15.67 -15.41
C PRO A 225 -6.42 -17.03 -14.73
N SER A 226 -7.64 -17.19 -14.23
CA SER A 226 -8.13 -18.43 -13.62
C SER A 226 -8.20 -19.62 -14.57
N SER A 227 -8.20 -19.37 -15.89
CA SER A 227 -8.18 -20.40 -16.94
C SER A 227 -6.82 -21.11 -17.05
N ASP A 228 -5.75 -20.57 -16.47
CA ASP A 228 -4.43 -21.20 -16.49
C ASP A 228 -4.31 -22.24 -15.37
N HIS A 229 -4.60 -23.50 -15.69
CA HIS A 229 -4.52 -24.60 -14.69
C HIS A 229 -3.09 -25.13 -14.47
N SER A 230 -2.11 -24.64 -15.22
CA SER A 230 -0.73 -25.14 -15.23
C SER A 230 0.28 -24.18 -14.63
N LEU A 231 -0.19 -23.33 -13.71
CA LEU A 231 0.58 -22.27 -13.06
C LEU A 231 1.78 -22.82 -12.28
N LYS A 232 2.89 -22.11 -12.40
CA LYS A 232 4.07 -22.29 -11.54
C LYS A 232 4.66 -20.94 -11.19
N SER A 233 4.93 -20.73 -9.91
CA SER A 233 5.66 -19.58 -9.41
C SER A 233 7.16 -19.90 -9.29
N SER A 234 8.01 -18.90 -9.51
CA SER A 234 9.43 -18.97 -9.14
C SER A 234 9.62 -18.54 -7.68
N ILE A 235 10.84 -18.70 -7.16
CA ILE A 235 11.22 -18.13 -5.86
C ILE A 235 11.18 -16.60 -6.00
N PRO A 236 10.48 -15.88 -5.12
CA PRO A 236 10.48 -14.42 -5.16
C PRO A 236 11.90 -13.89 -4.88
N VAL A 237 12.28 -12.88 -5.66
CA VAL A 237 13.54 -12.15 -5.51
C VAL A 237 13.23 -10.84 -4.80
N SER A 238 13.93 -10.55 -3.72
CA SER A 238 13.80 -9.30 -2.96
C SER A 238 15.18 -8.75 -2.63
N TYR A 239 15.32 -7.44 -2.80
CA TYR A 239 16.51 -6.66 -2.51
C TYR A 239 16.20 -5.69 -1.38
N LYS A 240 17.22 -5.35 -0.59
CA LYS A 240 17.14 -4.23 0.34
C LYS A 240 17.26 -2.93 -0.46
N GLY A 241 16.14 -2.38 -0.91
CA GLY A 241 16.09 -1.04 -1.49
C GLY A 241 15.97 0.05 -0.42
N GLU A 242 16.22 1.29 -0.79
CA GLU A 242 15.78 2.43 0.03
C GLU A 242 14.25 2.34 0.18
N GLY A 243 13.77 2.60 1.39
CA GLY A 243 12.43 2.18 1.79
C GLY A 243 11.29 2.98 1.16
N ASP A 244 11.55 4.25 0.87
CA ASP A 244 10.53 5.25 0.53
C ASP A 244 11.09 6.26 -0.49
N PRO A 245 10.45 6.45 -1.67
CA PRO A 245 10.87 7.44 -2.66
C PRO A 245 10.93 8.88 -2.13
N TYR A 246 10.21 9.20 -1.06
CA TYR A 246 10.21 10.54 -0.46
C TYR A 246 11.44 10.84 0.38
N ASN A 247 12.23 9.81 0.75
CA ASN A 247 13.48 10.01 1.49
C ASN A 247 14.56 10.70 0.63
N ASN A 248 14.52 10.51 -0.68
CA ASN A 248 15.49 11.11 -1.60
C ASN A 248 14.81 11.47 -2.93
N LEU A 249 14.43 12.74 -3.10
CA LEU A 249 13.66 13.20 -4.26
C LEU A 249 14.47 13.39 -5.55
N LEU A 250 15.75 13.02 -5.61
CA LEU A 250 16.57 13.20 -6.82
C LEU A 250 16.01 12.43 -8.03
N TRP A 251 15.27 11.34 -7.79
CA TRP A 251 14.59 10.57 -8.84
C TRP A 251 13.56 11.37 -9.63
N VAL A 252 12.97 12.42 -9.05
CA VAL A 252 11.95 13.25 -9.72
C VAL A 252 12.51 13.89 -10.99
N THR A 253 13.82 14.16 -11.00
CA THR A 253 14.53 14.73 -12.15
C THR A 253 15.34 13.69 -12.94
N ALA A 254 15.46 12.47 -12.44
CA ALA A 254 16.15 11.39 -13.16
C ALA A 254 15.38 11.06 -14.43
N PRO A 255 16.03 10.69 -15.55
CA PRO A 255 15.33 10.28 -16.76
C PRO A 255 14.55 8.97 -16.57
N GLU A 256 13.57 8.73 -17.45
CA GLU A 256 12.89 7.44 -17.53
C GLU A 256 13.90 6.33 -17.86
N VAL A 257 13.73 5.17 -17.23
CA VAL A 257 14.47 3.95 -17.53
C VAL A 257 13.58 3.06 -18.41
N PRO A 258 13.85 2.97 -19.73
CA PRO A 258 13.04 2.16 -20.63
C PRO A 258 13.30 0.67 -20.39
N LEU A 259 12.28 -0.04 -19.90
CA LEU A 259 12.35 -1.48 -19.60
C LEU A 259 11.23 -2.25 -20.32
N PRO A 260 11.27 -2.36 -21.66
CA PRO A 260 10.15 -2.88 -22.45
C PRO A 260 9.91 -4.38 -22.24
N THR A 261 10.95 -5.17 -21.93
CA THR A 261 10.82 -6.62 -21.72
C THR A 261 10.99 -7.04 -20.27
N ASN A 262 10.36 -8.16 -19.87
CA ASN A 262 10.54 -8.75 -18.53
C ASN A 262 12.02 -9.04 -18.22
N LYS A 263 12.79 -9.47 -19.22
CA LYS A 263 14.22 -9.76 -19.07
C LYS A 263 15.04 -8.50 -18.77
N GLU A 264 14.78 -7.40 -19.46
CA GLU A 264 15.47 -6.13 -19.18
C GLU A 264 15.11 -5.62 -17.80
N PHE A 265 13.83 -5.72 -17.41
CA PHE A 265 13.37 -5.31 -16.09
C PHE A 265 14.06 -6.08 -14.96
N THR A 266 14.06 -7.42 -15.03
CA THR A 266 14.72 -8.24 -13.99
C THR A 266 16.23 -8.08 -13.99
N SER A 267 16.86 -7.86 -15.16
CA SER A 267 18.29 -7.58 -15.26
C SER A 267 18.66 -6.24 -14.63
N TYR A 268 17.83 -5.20 -14.84
CA TYR A 268 18.02 -3.90 -14.22
C TYR A 268 17.94 -4.01 -12.69
N LEU A 269 16.86 -4.61 -12.15
CA LEU A 269 16.71 -4.79 -10.71
C LEU A 269 17.83 -5.62 -10.08
N LYS A 270 18.33 -6.65 -10.77
CA LYS A 270 19.51 -7.41 -10.31
C LYS A 270 20.76 -6.54 -10.18
N SER A 271 20.88 -5.50 -11.00
CA SER A 271 22.07 -4.62 -11.02
C SER A 271 21.95 -3.41 -10.09
N GLN A 272 20.76 -2.79 -10.01
CA GLN A 272 20.54 -1.54 -9.26
C GLN A 272 19.80 -1.75 -7.93
N SER A 273 19.30 -2.96 -7.67
CA SER A 273 18.54 -3.34 -6.46
C SER A 273 17.21 -2.62 -6.23
N SER A 274 16.95 -1.49 -6.89
CA SER A 274 15.67 -0.80 -6.80
C SER A 274 15.35 0.07 -8.02
N LEU A 275 14.07 0.35 -8.19
CA LEU A 275 13.48 1.28 -9.16
C LEU A 275 12.35 2.04 -8.48
N ILE A 276 12.02 3.22 -8.99
CA ILE A 276 10.83 3.96 -8.57
C ILE A 276 9.78 3.87 -9.66
N PHE A 277 8.59 3.45 -9.28
CA PHE A 277 7.40 3.64 -10.12
C PHE A 277 6.81 5.01 -9.87
N THR A 278 6.46 5.71 -10.94
CA THR A 278 5.71 6.96 -10.89
C THR A 278 4.77 7.06 -12.10
N SER A 279 3.70 7.82 -11.97
CA SER A 279 2.83 8.23 -13.07
C SER A 279 2.76 9.75 -13.10
N PRO A 280 3.56 10.43 -13.95
CA PRO A 280 3.61 11.88 -13.99
C PRO A 280 2.23 12.52 -14.14
N ASN A 281 1.93 13.50 -13.29
CA ASN A 281 0.63 14.18 -13.18
C ASN A 281 -0.56 13.32 -12.71
N ARG A 282 -0.31 12.06 -12.33
CA ARG A 282 -1.32 11.07 -11.95
C ARG A 282 -0.85 10.18 -10.79
N ASN A 283 0.12 10.64 -9.99
CA ASN A 283 0.66 9.82 -8.90
C ASN A 283 -0.42 9.54 -7.82
N ASP A 284 -1.35 10.46 -7.64
CA ASP A 284 -2.48 10.29 -6.74
C ASP A 284 -3.41 9.15 -7.19
N ASP A 285 -3.59 8.92 -8.50
CA ASP A 285 -4.31 7.76 -9.08
C ASP A 285 -3.82 6.40 -8.55
N TYR A 286 -2.59 6.35 -8.01
CA TYR A 286 -1.95 5.15 -7.49
C TYR A 286 -1.53 5.30 -6.01
N GLY A 287 -2.05 6.33 -5.33
CA GLY A 287 -1.77 6.67 -3.93
C GLY A 287 -0.47 7.46 -3.74
N SER A 288 0.62 7.05 -4.39
CA SER A 288 1.91 7.75 -4.38
C SER A 288 2.91 7.03 -5.31
N PRO A 289 4.04 7.66 -5.67
CA PRO A 289 5.21 6.94 -6.17
C PRO A 289 5.66 5.91 -5.13
N PHE A 290 6.14 4.75 -5.59
CA PHE A 290 6.63 3.71 -4.69
C PHE A 290 7.86 2.99 -5.24
N ASN A 291 8.67 2.48 -4.32
CA ASN A 291 9.83 1.68 -4.67
C ASN A 291 9.43 0.27 -5.11
N ILE A 292 10.15 -0.21 -6.12
CA ILE A 292 10.19 -1.58 -6.57
C ILE A 292 11.52 -2.17 -6.13
N THR A 293 11.47 -3.22 -5.33
CA THR A 293 12.63 -3.83 -4.68
C THR A 293 12.70 -5.32 -4.90
N GLY A 294 11.82 -5.88 -5.74
CA GLY A 294 11.79 -7.30 -5.98
C GLY A 294 10.92 -7.68 -7.16
N PHE A 295 10.86 -8.97 -7.43
CA PHE A 295 9.95 -9.54 -8.42
C PHE A 295 9.74 -11.03 -8.19
N GLN A 296 8.69 -11.58 -8.79
CA GLN A 296 8.42 -13.01 -8.86
C GLN A 296 7.87 -13.34 -10.25
N GLU A 297 8.46 -14.37 -10.86
CA GLU A 297 8.07 -14.84 -12.18
C GLU A 297 7.03 -15.95 -12.03
N TRP A 298 6.09 -15.98 -12.97
CA TRP A 298 5.04 -16.97 -13.07
C TRP A 298 4.97 -17.47 -14.51
N SER A 299 4.92 -18.79 -14.67
CA SER A 299 4.87 -19.46 -15.96
C SER A 299 3.65 -20.35 -16.07
N THR A 300 3.21 -20.57 -17.31
CA THR A 300 2.16 -21.54 -17.64
C THR A 300 2.69 -22.52 -18.69
N LYS A 301 2.15 -23.74 -18.77
CA LYS A 301 2.68 -24.78 -19.67
C LYS A 301 2.22 -24.60 -21.13
N HIS A 302 1.43 -23.59 -21.45
CA HIS A 302 0.97 -23.38 -22.82
C HIS A 302 2.12 -22.84 -23.69
N GLN A 303 2.35 -23.46 -24.85
CA GLN A 303 3.53 -23.28 -25.72
C GLN A 303 3.69 -21.87 -26.33
N ASN A 304 2.75 -20.95 -26.07
CA ASN A 304 2.78 -19.54 -26.44
C ASN A 304 2.57 -18.61 -25.22
N SER A 305 2.69 -19.12 -24.00
CA SER A 305 2.40 -18.36 -22.78
C SER A 305 3.43 -17.27 -22.54
N GLN A 306 2.93 -16.06 -22.27
CA GLN A 306 3.73 -14.98 -21.76
C GLN A 306 4.07 -15.31 -20.30
N ASP A 307 5.34 -15.24 -19.93
CA ASP A 307 5.71 -15.26 -18.51
C ASP A 307 5.11 -14.03 -17.84
N PHE A 308 4.31 -14.24 -16.80
CA PHE A 308 3.79 -13.15 -15.99
C PHE A 308 4.87 -12.75 -14.98
N LEU A 309 5.11 -11.44 -14.86
CA LEU A 309 6.07 -10.91 -13.91
C LEU A 309 5.35 -10.02 -12.92
N TYR A 310 5.41 -10.37 -11.64
CA TYR A 310 4.90 -9.54 -10.55
C TYR A 310 6.06 -8.84 -9.88
N VAL A 311 5.95 -7.54 -9.63
CA VAL A 311 6.98 -6.73 -8.99
C VAL A 311 6.72 -6.61 -7.51
N GLY A 312 7.75 -6.83 -6.69
CA GLY A 312 7.72 -6.62 -5.25
C GLY A 312 7.88 -5.14 -4.94
N THR A 313 6.91 -4.57 -4.24
CA THR A 313 6.79 -3.13 -3.95
C THR A 313 6.75 -2.82 -2.46
N GLY A 314 7.01 -1.56 -2.15
CA GLY A 314 6.99 -1.03 -0.78
C GLY A 314 8.27 -1.31 -0.01
N LEU A 315 8.31 -0.80 1.23
CA LEU A 315 9.46 -0.79 2.15
C LEU A 315 10.20 -2.13 2.29
N ASN A 316 9.51 -3.26 2.10
CA ASN A 316 10.08 -4.60 2.25
C ASN A 316 9.88 -5.51 1.02
N GLY A 317 9.31 -5.00 -0.08
CA GLY A 317 9.03 -5.82 -1.27
C GLY A 317 8.00 -6.94 -1.03
N ASN A 318 7.07 -6.74 -0.09
CA ASN A 318 6.11 -7.75 0.34
C ASN A 318 4.76 -7.68 -0.39
N ARG A 319 4.57 -6.70 -1.28
CA ARG A 319 3.37 -6.51 -2.11
C ARG A 319 3.73 -6.73 -3.57
N TYR A 320 3.08 -7.68 -4.22
CA TYR A 320 3.35 -8.11 -5.58
C TYR A 320 2.27 -7.63 -6.54
N LEU A 321 2.67 -6.82 -7.52
CA LEU A 321 1.80 -6.20 -8.52
C LEU A 321 2.20 -6.62 -9.94
N PRO A 322 1.28 -6.81 -10.89
CA PRO A 322 1.67 -7.26 -12.23
C PRO A 322 2.43 -6.19 -13.01
N LEU A 323 3.67 -6.47 -13.44
CA LEU A 323 4.55 -5.52 -14.14
C LEU A 323 3.90 -4.91 -15.39
N SER A 324 3.13 -5.71 -16.12
CA SER A 324 2.49 -5.25 -17.35
C SER A 324 1.46 -4.16 -17.07
N LEU A 325 0.78 -4.22 -15.92
CA LEU A 325 -0.06 -3.14 -15.44
C LEU A 325 0.77 -1.89 -15.13
N LEU A 326 1.87 -1.99 -14.39
CA LEU A 326 2.72 -0.81 -14.11
C LEU A 326 3.22 -0.14 -15.41
N ARG A 327 3.64 -0.93 -16.41
CA ARG A 327 4.08 -0.40 -17.73
C ARG A 327 2.99 0.38 -18.46
N THR A 328 1.73 0.01 -18.31
CA THR A 328 0.62 0.73 -18.98
C THR A 328 0.16 1.95 -18.20
N GLN A 329 0.46 2.01 -16.90
CA GLN A 329 -0.08 3.00 -15.98
C GLN A 329 0.94 4.07 -15.57
N GLY A 330 2.23 3.88 -15.84
CA GLY A 330 3.27 4.85 -15.51
C GLY A 330 4.60 4.49 -16.14
N GLU A 331 5.66 4.92 -15.48
CA GLU A 331 7.05 4.84 -15.94
C GLU A 331 7.97 4.48 -14.78
N PHE A 332 9.20 4.11 -15.11
CA PHE A 332 10.23 3.75 -14.13
C PHE A 332 11.34 4.79 -14.11
N ARG A 333 11.75 5.18 -12.91
CA ARG A 333 12.87 6.09 -12.66
C ARG A 333 13.93 5.36 -11.85
N ALA A 334 15.20 5.69 -12.08
CA ALA A 334 16.28 5.15 -11.28
C ALA A 334 16.16 5.63 -9.84
N SER A 335 16.35 4.74 -8.87
CA SER A 335 16.53 5.15 -7.49
C SER A 335 17.87 5.88 -7.33
N PRO A 336 17.93 6.98 -6.58
CA PRO A 336 19.20 7.61 -6.24
C PRO A 336 20.07 6.63 -5.44
N GLN A 337 21.39 6.73 -5.57
CA GLN A 337 22.35 5.91 -4.82
C GLN A 337 22.84 6.60 -3.54
#